data_AF-A0A956CI21-F1
#
_entry.id   AF-A0A956CI21-F1
#
_cell.length_a   1.000
_cell.length_b   1.000
_cell.length_c   1.000
_cell.angle_alpha   90.00
_cell.angle_beta   90.00
_cell.angle_gamma   90.00
#
_symmetry.space_group_name_H-M   'P 1'
#
loop_
_entity.id
_entity.type
_entity.pdbx_description
1 polymer ?
#
loop_
_entity_poly.entity_id
_entity_poly.type
_entity_poly.pdbx_seq_one_letter_code
_entity_poly.pdbx_strand_id
1 'polypeptide(L)'
;MTDVRYVCHVDGRKGWSVGCAVLIAAALGVVVFSKRSPSDAGKNAVPPPRASVRFPNPWPDPPPADVAALFDDLRLGDTVGGYRVRAISPVHDARIVVDVEKNDAGFRVWVERRKPGGRVPPAKTSQYALFMVQPRPSPDAINDEDQAAVLKGLVERIRRKESSVPVPSGL
;
A
#
# COMPACT_ATOMS: atom_id res chain seq x y z
N MET A 1 29.78 -14.89 -41.14
CA MET A 1 30.54 -15.68 -40.16
C MET A 1 29.74 -15.70 -38.87
N THR A 2 29.24 -16.90 -38.56
CA THR A 2 28.77 -17.46 -37.29
C THR A 2 27.64 -16.75 -36.51
N ASP A 3 26.43 -17.21 -36.86
CA ASP A 3 25.16 -17.19 -36.13
C ASP A 3 25.28 -18.04 -34.84
N VAL A 4 24.92 -17.50 -33.67
CA VAL A 4 24.84 -18.26 -32.41
C VAL A 4 23.44 -18.14 -31.84
N ARG A 5 22.67 -19.21 -32.03
CA ARG A 5 21.35 -19.44 -31.45
C ARG A 5 21.49 -19.92 -30.00
N TYR A 6 20.81 -19.25 -29.07
CA TYR A 6 20.60 -19.82 -27.73
C TYR A 6 19.34 -20.67 -27.72
N VAL A 7 19.56 -21.96 -27.48
CA VAL A 7 18.57 -23.01 -27.33
C VAL A 7 17.91 -22.89 -25.95
N CYS A 8 16.58 -22.82 -25.93
CA CYS A 8 15.78 -22.96 -24.72
C CYS A 8 15.90 -24.38 -24.18
N HIS A 9 16.39 -24.54 -22.95
CA HIS A 9 16.26 -25.79 -22.20
C HIS A 9 14.99 -25.72 -21.34
N VAL A 10 13.95 -26.43 -21.78
CA VAL A 10 12.79 -26.76 -20.95
C VAL A 10 13.15 -28.05 -20.22
N ASP A 11 13.26 -27.99 -18.90
CA ASP A 11 13.41 -29.17 -18.05
C ASP A 11 12.05 -29.48 -17.42
N GLY A 12 11.52 -30.65 -17.77
CA GLY A 12 10.30 -31.20 -17.20
C GLY A 12 10.62 -32.31 -16.22
N ARG A 13 9.93 -32.35 -15.08
CA ARG A 13 9.65 -33.53 -14.24
C ARG A 13 8.65 -33.13 -13.15
N LYS A 14 7.38 -33.55 -13.20
CA LYS A 14 6.81 -34.89 -12.88
C LYS A 14 6.91 -35.20 -11.38
N GLY A 15 5.77 -35.17 -10.69
CA GLY A 15 5.65 -35.57 -9.28
C GLY A 15 4.23 -35.39 -8.74
N TRP A 16 3.32 -36.28 -9.12
CA TRP A 16 2.06 -36.52 -8.40
C TRP A 16 2.38 -37.25 -7.09
N SER A 17 1.91 -36.71 -5.97
CA SER A 17 1.77 -37.45 -4.72
C SER A 17 0.31 -37.41 -4.29
N VAL A 18 -0.40 -38.46 -4.69
CA VAL A 18 -1.65 -38.91 -4.08
C VAL A 18 -1.26 -39.73 -2.86
N GLY A 19 -1.69 -39.34 -1.67
CA GLY A 19 -1.41 -40.03 -0.41
C GLY A 19 -2.63 -40.06 0.49
N CYS A 20 -3.30 -41.21 0.50
CA CYS A 20 -4.43 -41.60 1.32
C CYS A 20 -4.13 -41.67 2.83
N ALA A 21 -5.24 -41.80 3.58
CA ALA A 21 -5.42 -42.43 4.90
C ALA A 21 -5.38 -41.45 6.11
N VAL A 22 -6.41 -41.25 6.96
CA VAL A 22 -7.53 -42.04 7.55
C VAL A 22 -7.32 -42.19 9.08
N LEU A 23 -8.42 -42.06 9.84
CA LEU A 23 -8.71 -42.47 11.23
C LEU A 23 -8.50 -41.51 12.44
N ILE A 24 -9.67 -41.04 12.94
CA ILE A 24 -10.27 -41.23 14.29
C ILE A 24 -9.39 -41.04 15.54
N ALA A 25 -9.82 -40.12 16.42
CA ALA A 25 -10.01 -40.39 17.86
C ALA A 25 -10.84 -39.29 18.53
N ALA A 26 -12.05 -39.65 18.94
CA ALA A 26 -12.86 -38.88 19.88
C ALA A 26 -12.25 -38.99 21.29
N ALA A 27 -12.07 -37.85 21.97
CA ALA A 27 -11.75 -37.80 23.39
C ALA A 27 -12.85 -37.01 24.11
N LEU A 28 -13.66 -37.75 24.88
CA LEU A 28 -14.60 -37.24 25.86
C LEU A 28 -13.85 -36.63 27.07
N GLY A 29 -14.37 -35.48 27.52
CA GLY A 29 -14.48 -35.15 28.95
C GLY A 29 -13.29 -34.43 29.59
N VAL A 30 -13.50 -33.19 30.06
CA VAL A 30 -13.74 -32.87 31.48
C VAL A 30 -14.40 -31.49 31.54
N VAL A 31 -15.55 -31.44 32.21
CA VAL A 31 -16.25 -30.24 32.63
C VAL A 31 -15.44 -29.57 33.74
N VAL A 32 -14.88 -28.38 33.50
CA VAL A 32 -14.40 -27.51 34.58
C VAL A 32 -15.35 -26.32 34.71
N PHE A 33 -16.11 -26.37 35.79
CA PHE A 33 -17.04 -25.36 36.28
C PHE A 33 -16.23 -24.12 36.71
N SER A 34 -16.02 -23.15 35.81
CA SER A 34 -15.50 -21.82 36.18
C SER A 34 -16.65 -20.92 36.61
N LYS A 35 -16.58 -20.51 37.87
CA LYS A 35 -17.48 -19.61 38.59
C LYS A 35 -17.93 -18.42 37.74
N ARG A 36 -19.25 -18.21 37.67
CA ARG A 36 -19.85 -16.92 37.29
C ARG A 36 -19.39 -15.86 38.31
N SER A 37 -18.50 -14.96 37.89
CA SER A 37 -18.36 -13.66 38.53
C SER A 37 -19.49 -12.75 38.03
N PRO A 38 -20.27 -12.11 38.92
CA PRO A 38 -21.22 -11.09 38.53
C PRO A 38 -20.44 -9.81 38.23
N SER A 39 -20.50 -9.36 36.97
CA SER A 39 -20.10 -8.01 36.58
C SER A 39 -20.95 -7.54 35.40
N ASP A 40 -22.27 -7.63 35.61
CA ASP A 40 -23.28 -6.90 34.84
C ASP A 40 -23.54 -5.56 35.53
N ALA A 41 -22.61 -4.62 35.36
CA ALA A 41 -22.85 -3.21 35.63
C ALA A 41 -21.78 -2.38 34.90
N GLY A 42 -22.11 -1.91 33.70
CA GLY A 42 -21.39 -0.82 33.06
C GLY A 42 -20.62 -1.17 31.80
N LYS A 43 -21.27 -1.71 30.76
CA LYS A 43 -20.70 -1.77 29.39
C LYS A 43 -21.68 -1.44 28.26
N ASN A 44 -22.68 -0.60 28.52
CA ASN A 44 -23.33 0.18 27.46
C ASN A 44 -22.61 1.51 27.26
N ALA A 45 -21.27 1.50 27.30
CA ALA A 45 -20.52 2.62 26.76
C ALA A 45 -20.68 2.53 25.24
N VAL A 46 -21.60 3.33 24.69
CA VAL A 46 -21.65 3.60 23.26
C VAL A 46 -20.20 3.97 22.89
N PRO A 47 -19.53 3.18 22.03
CA PRO A 47 -18.17 3.52 21.65
C PRO A 47 -18.21 4.96 21.13
N PRO A 48 -17.29 5.84 21.56
CA PRO A 48 -17.25 7.19 21.05
C PRO A 48 -17.28 7.10 19.53
N PRO A 49 -18.10 7.93 18.84
CA PRO A 49 -18.15 7.90 17.39
C PRO A 49 -16.72 7.94 16.89
N ARG A 50 -16.30 6.88 16.16
CA ARG A 50 -14.95 6.81 15.60
C ARG A 50 -14.76 8.12 14.86
N ALA A 51 -13.83 8.95 15.32
CA ALA A 51 -13.53 10.20 14.65
C ALA A 51 -13.29 9.85 13.18
N SER A 52 -14.21 10.30 12.32
CA SER A 52 -14.07 10.11 10.88
C SER A 52 -12.74 10.75 10.51
N VAL A 53 -11.75 9.93 10.13
CA VAL A 53 -10.46 10.42 9.66
C VAL A 53 -10.79 11.44 8.57
N ARG A 54 -10.50 12.72 8.84
CA ARG A 54 -10.84 13.79 7.89
C ARG A 54 -9.98 13.59 6.66
N PHE A 55 -10.64 13.60 5.52
CA PHE A 55 -10.11 13.13 4.27
C PHE A 55 -10.67 14.06 3.17
N PRO A 56 -9.83 14.66 2.32
CA PRO A 56 -8.36 14.65 2.38
C PRO A 56 -7.81 15.22 3.69
N ASN A 57 -6.58 14.85 4.04
CA ASN A 57 -5.88 15.55 5.11
C ASN A 57 -5.63 16.99 4.66
N PRO A 58 -5.75 17.99 5.56
CA PRO A 58 -5.43 19.37 5.24
C PRO A 58 -3.91 19.54 5.13
N TRP A 59 -3.35 19.18 3.98
CA TRP A 59 -1.95 19.40 3.66
C TRP A 59 -1.75 20.79 3.04
N PRO A 60 -0.56 21.40 3.21
CA PRO A 60 -0.24 22.66 2.54
C PRO A 60 -0.37 22.55 1.02
N ASP A 61 -0.92 23.60 0.41
CA ASP A 61 -0.97 23.81 -1.04
C ASP A 61 -0.37 25.19 -1.35
N PRO A 62 0.75 25.27 -2.08
CA PRO A 62 1.47 24.17 -2.74
C PRO A 62 2.24 23.26 -1.77
N PRO A 63 2.59 22.02 -2.18
CA PRO A 63 3.51 21.18 -1.42
C PRO A 63 4.89 21.85 -1.28
N PRO A 64 5.69 21.47 -0.26
CA PRO A 64 7.06 21.95 -0.11
C PRO A 64 7.88 21.75 -1.39
N ALA A 65 8.79 22.67 -1.69
CA ALA A 65 9.52 22.70 -2.97
C ALA A 65 10.37 21.44 -3.22
N ASP A 66 10.96 20.87 -2.17
CA ASP A 66 11.74 19.62 -2.25
C ASP A 66 10.85 18.41 -2.57
N VAL A 67 9.67 18.36 -1.95
CA VAL A 67 8.64 17.35 -2.25
C VAL A 67 8.12 17.53 -3.68
N ALA A 68 7.77 18.74 -4.10
CA ALA A 68 7.28 19.02 -5.45
C ALA A 68 8.30 18.63 -6.53
N ALA A 69 9.58 18.97 -6.31
CA ALA A 69 10.66 18.66 -7.22
C ALA A 69 10.85 17.13 -7.41
N LEU A 70 10.66 16.34 -6.35
CA LEU A 70 10.74 14.88 -6.41
C LEU A 70 9.66 14.27 -7.32
N PHE A 71 8.47 14.86 -7.36
CA PHE A 71 7.36 14.38 -8.20
C PHE A 71 7.29 15.03 -9.58
N ASP A 72 8.38 15.66 -10.05
CA ASP A 72 8.41 16.34 -11.35
C ASP A 72 7.34 17.44 -11.43
N ASP A 73 7.33 18.30 -10.39
CA ASP A 73 6.44 19.45 -10.21
C ASP A 73 4.94 19.07 -10.22
N LEU A 74 4.60 17.87 -9.77
CA LEU A 74 3.22 17.39 -9.64
C LEU A 74 2.41 18.31 -8.71
N ARG A 75 1.26 18.78 -9.19
CA ARG A 75 0.37 19.71 -8.46
C ARG A 75 -0.96 19.07 -8.11
N LEU A 76 -1.68 19.71 -7.17
CA LEU A 76 -3.07 19.37 -6.90
C LEU A 76 -3.90 19.65 -8.16
N GLY A 77 -4.78 18.71 -8.52
CA GLY A 77 -5.55 18.77 -9.76
C GLY A 77 -4.93 18.01 -10.94
N ASP A 78 -3.63 17.76 -10.94
CA ASP A 78 -2.99 16.95 -11.97
C ASP A 78 -3.51 15.52 -11.94
N THR A 79 -3.34 14.82 -13.07
CA THR A 79 -3.76 13.42 -13.19
C THR A 79 -2.55 12.48 -13.24
N VAL A 80 -2.67 11.33 -12.56
CA VAL A 80 -1.71 10.23 -12.57
C VAL A 80 -2.50 8.94 -12.65
N GLY A 81 -2.26 8.12 -13.68
CA GLY A 81 -3.01 6.88 -13.87
C GLY A 81 -4.53 7.08 -13.99
N GLY A 82 -4.98 8.23 -14.48
CA GLY A 82 -6.41 8.56 -14.56
C GLY A 82 -7.04 9.03 -13.24
N TYR A 83 -6.29 9.11 -12.15
CA TYR A 83 -6.72 9.67 -10.87
C TYR A 83 -6.22 11.10 -10.72
N ARG A 84 -7.07 11.99 -10.21
CA ARG A 84 -6.73 13.36 -9.85
C ARG A 84 -5.98 13.37 -8.52
N VAL A 85 -4.87 14.11 -8.46
CA VAL A 85 -4.14 14.38 -7.22
C VAL A 85 -4.92 15.38 -6.39
N ARG A 86 -5.24 15.01 -5.14
CA ARG A 86 -6.04 15.82 -4.22
C ARG A 86 -5.22 16.52 -3.17
N ALA A 87 -4.17 15.86 -2.70
CA ALA A 87 -3.25 16.44 -1.73
C ALA A 87 -1.89 15.74 -1.80
N ILE A 88 -0.83 16.48 -1.50
CA ILE A 88 0.52 15.97 -1.35
C ILE A 88 1.02 16.47 0.00
N SER A 89 1.37 15.55 0.90
CA SER A 89 1.84 15.95 2.23
C SER A 89 3.28 16.47 2.18
N PRO A 90 3.69 17.32 3.13
CA PRO A 90 5.10 17.42 3.49
C PRO A 90 5.62 16.06 3.97
N VAL A 91 6.93 15.93 4.13
CA VAL A 91 7.50 14.76 4.80
C VAL A 91 7.01 14.73 6.26
N HIS A 92 6.34 13.64 6.64
CA HIS A 92 5.83 13.40 7.99
C HIS A 92 5.94 11.90 8.30
N ASP A 93 6.35 11.52 9.52
CA ASP A 93 6.61 10.12 9.89
C ASP A 93 7.49 9.36 8.88
N ALA A 94 8.55 10.02 8.40
CA ALA A 94 9.50 9.52 7.40
C ALA A 94 8.84 9.04 6.08
N ARG A 95 7.71 9.66 5.69
CA ARG A 95 7.03 9.39 4.43
C ARG A 95 6.39 10.64 3.84
N ILE A 96 6.13 10.59 2.54
CA ILE A 96 5.24 11.52 1.85
C ILE A 96 3.93 10.78 1.55
N VAL A 97 2.80 11.44 1.71
CA VAL A 97 1.47 10.91 1.42
C VAL A 97 0.89 11.65 0.23
N VAL A 98 0.57 10.90 -0.82
CA VAL A 98 -0.16 11.42 -1.99
C VAL A 98 -1.59 10.87 -1.94
N ASP A 99 -2.56 11.76 -1.78
CA ASP A 99 -3.98 11.43 -1.85
C ASP A 99 -4.45 11.59 -3.30
N VAL A 100 -5.01 10.53 -3.90
CA VAL A 100 -5.55 10.54 -5.27
C VAL A 100 -7.02 10.14 -5.29
N GLU A 101 -7.79 10.64 -6.25
CA GLU A 101 -9.21 10.31 -6.41
C GLU A 101 -9.68 10.23 -7.88
N LYS A 102 -10.76 9.49 -8.11
CA LYS A 102 -11.49 9.35 -9.38
C LYS A 102 -12.93 8.96 -9.06
N ASN A 103 -13.91 9.73 -9.54
CA ASN A 103 -15.34 9.43 -9.35
C ASN A 103 -15.72 9.16 -7.88
N ASP A 104 -15.33 10.05 -6.96
CA ASP A 104 -15.55 9.95 -5.50
C ASP A 104 -14.88 8.76 -4.79
N ALA A 105 -14.18 7.89 -5.52
CA ALA A 105 -13.30 6.87 -4.96
C ALA A 105 -11.85 7.39 -4.93
N GLY A 106 -11.08 7.04 -3.91
CA GLY A 106 -9.70 7.50 -3.82
C GLY A 106 -8.88 6.72 -2.83
N PHE A 107 -7.56 6.82 -2.92
CA PHE A 107 -6.66 6.09 -2.02
C PHE A 107 -5.40 6.89 -1.76
N ARG A 108 -4.59 6.42 -0.81
CA ARG A 108 -3.32 7.03 -0.47
C ARG A 108 -2.17 6.22 -1.01
N VAL A 109 -1.15 6.93 -1.47
CA VAL A 109 0.16 6.35 -1.74
C VAL A 109 1.16 6.94 -0.76
N TRP A 110 1.78 6.08 0.04
CA TRP A 110 2.92 6.44 0.88
C TRP A 110 4.19 6.25 0.06
N VAL A 111 5.03 7.27 0.07
CA VAL A 111 6.36 7.26 -0.54
C VAL A 111 7.38 7.37 0.57
N GLU A 112 8.17 6.31 0.74
CA GLU A 112 9.16 6.17 1.81
C GLU A 112 10.53 5.93 1.20
N ARG A 113 11.61 6.24 1.95
CA ARG A 113 12.94 5.86 1.51
C ARG A 113 13.11 4.34 1.57
N ARG A 114 13.70 3.78 0.53
CA ARG A 114 13.91 2.34 0.41
C ARG A 114 14.93 1.88 1.45
N LYS A 115 14.56 0.86 2.24
CA LYS A 115 15.42 0.22 3.24
C LYS A 115 15.74 -1.22 2.83
N PRO A 116 17.01 -1.67 2.95
CA PRO A 116 17.34 -3.07 2.76
C PRO A 116 16.62 -3.92 3.83
N GLY A 117 16.05 -5.06 3.43
CA GLY A 117 15.30 -5.95 4.34
C GLY A 117 13.93 -5.43 4.81
N GLY A 118 13.45 -4.31 4.26
CA GLY A 118 12.11 -3.79 4.58
C GLY A 118 10.96 -4.59 3.95
N ARG A 119 9.71 -4.17 4.25
CA ARG A 119 8.51 -4.70 3.61
C ARG A 119 8.63 -4.61 2.08
N VAL A 120 8.23 -5.67 1.38
CA VAL A 120 8.18 -5.67 -0.10
C VAL A 120 7.13 -4.67 -0.58
N PRO A 121 7.52 -3.59 -1.28
CA PRO A 121 6.55 -2.62 -1.78
C PRO A 121 5.91 -3.12 -3.08
N PRO A 122 4.63 -2.78 -3.34
CA PRO A 122 3.99 -3.06 -4.62
C PRO A 122 4.69 -2.35 -5.80
N ALA A 123 5.30 -1.19 -5.57
CA ALA A 123 6.10 -0.47 -6.56
C ALA A 123 7.33 0.20 -5.92
N LYS A 124 8.42 0.32 -6.68
CA LYS A 124 9.67 0.93 -6.18
C LYS A 124 10.49 1.59 -7.29
N THR A 125 11.27 2.58 -6.87
CA THR A 125 12.36 3.17 -7.65
C THR A 125 13.71 2.68 -7.12
N SER A 126 14.80 3.33 -7.54
CA SER A 126 16.13 3.03 -7.00
C SER A 126 16.20 3.45 -5.53
N GLN A 127 15.64 4.61 -5.19
CA GLN A 127 15.75 5.22 -3.86
C GLN A 127 14.48 5.11 -3.00
N TYR A 128 13.30 4.91 -3.59
CA TYR A 128 12.03 5.02 -2.90
C TYR A 128 11.18 3.75 -3.02
N ALA A 129 10.36 3.50 -2.00
CA ALA A 129 9.37 2.45 -1.92
C ALA A 129 7.98 3.09 -1.84
N LEU A 130 7.03 2.60 -2.64
CA LEU A 130 5.68 3.11 -2.69
C LEU A 130 4.72 2.06 -2.13
N PHE A 131 3.88 2.46 -1.18
CA PHE A 131 2.87 1.59 -0.55
C PHE A 131 1.48 2.20 -0.71
N MET A 132 0.50 1.38 -1.04
CA MET A 132 -0.89 1.81 -1.08
C MET A 132 -1.53 1.63 0.28
N VAL A 133 -2.32 2.63 0.70
CA VAL A 133 -3.03 2.61 1.98
C VAL A 133 -4.47 3.06 1.78
N GLN A 134 -5.38 2.26 2.34
CA GLN A 134 -6.82 2.50 2.49
C GLN A 134 -7.51 3.10 1.25
N PRO A 135 -8.11 2.27 0.38
CA PRO A 135 -9.13 2.73 -0.56
C PRO A 135 -10.35 3.34 0.16
N ARG A 136 -10.88 4.42 -0.41
CA ARG A 136 -12.10 5.14 -0.03
C ARG A 136 -13.11 5.08 -1.19
N PRO A 137 -14.42 5.12 -0.93
CA PRO A 137 -15.09 4.80 0.35
C PRO A 137 -15.23 3.28 0.56
N SER A 138 -15.12 2.49 -0.50
CA SER A 138 -15.13 1.02 -0.45
C SER A 138 -13.86 0.47 -1.10
N PRO A 139 -13.22 -0.56 -0.51
CA PRO A 139 -12.10 -1.26 -1.13
C PRO A 139 -12.39 -1.76 -2.54
N ASP A 140 -13.64 -2.15 -2.80
CA ASP A 140 -14.07 -2.70 -4.07
C ASP A 140 -14.30 -1.62 -5.15
N ALA A 141 -14.24 -0.34 -4.78
CA ALA A 141 -14.46 0.77 -5.71
C ALA A 141 -13.25 1.06 -6.60
N ILE A 142 -12.08 0.49 -6.29
CA ILE A 142 -10.82 0.75 -6.99
C ILE A 142 -10.21 -0.60 -7.39
N ASN A 143 -10.28 -0.92 -8.68
CA ASN A 143 -9.70 -2.16 -9.20
C ASN A 143 -8.15 -2.12 -9.17
N ASP A 144 -7.52 -3.30 -9.21
CA ASP A 144 -6.06 -3.44 -9.12
C ASP A 144 -5.31 -2.82 -10.32
N GLU A 145 -5.96 -2.73 -11.49
CA GLU A 145 -5.39 -2.13 -12.69
C GLU A 145 -5.21 -0.61 -12.52
N ASP A 146 -6.26 0.06 -12.03
CA ASP A 146 -6.26 1.48 -11.68
C ASP A 146 -5.19 1.77 -10.61
N GLN A 147 -5.10 0.92 -9.58
CA GLN A 147 -4.05 1.00 -8.55
C GLN A 147 -2.64 0.91 -9.15
N ALA A 148 -2.40 -0.08 -10.01
CA ALA A 148 -1.13 -0.28 -10.68
C ALA A 148 -0.78 0.89 -11.62
N ALA A 149 -1.78 1.48 -12.29
CA ALA A 149 -1.60 2.63 -13.18
C ALA A 149 -1.13 3.87 -12.42
N VAL A 150 -1.72 4.16 -11.25
CA VAL A 150 -1.28 5.26 -10.38
C VAL A 150 0.14 5.02 -9.88
N LEU A 151 0.44 3.82 -9.36
CA LEU A 151 1.78 3.49 -8.86
C LEU A 151 2.84 3.60 -9.96
N LYS A 152 2.54 3.11 -11.17
CA LYS A 152 3.41 3.21 -12.34
C LYS A 152 3.68 4.68 -12.68
N GLY A 153 2.64 5.50 -12.76
CA GLY A 153 2.76 6.92 -13.08
C GLY A 153 3.59 7.70 -12.05
N LEU A 154 3.41 7.41 -10.76
CA LEU A 154 4.23 8.01 -9.69
C LEU A 154 5.69 7.54 -9.78
N VAL A 155 5.93 6.24 -9.99
CA VAL A 155 7.29 5.69 -10.16
C VAL A 155 8.01 6.34 -11.34
N GLU A 156 7.34 6.50 -12.48
CA GLU A 156 7.93 7.12 -13.67
C GLU A 156 8.30 8.59 -13.43
N ARG A 157 7.44 9.35 -12.74
CA ARG A 157 7.73 10.73 -12.32
C ARG A 157 8.95 10.80 -11.40
N ILE A 158 8.96 10.01 -10.32
CA ILE A 158 10.06 9.98 -9.35
C ILE A 158 11.37 9.60 -10.05
N ARG A 159 11.36 8.58 -10.92
CA ARG A 159 12.56 8.13 -11.65
C ARG A 159 13.20 9.22 -12.51
N ARG A 160 12.41 10.15 -13.06
CA ARG A 160 12.96 11.27 -13.85
C ARG A 160 13.74 12.28 -13.00
N LYS A 161 13.46 12.34 -11.69
CA LYS A 161 14.00 13.38 -10.79
C LYS A 161 14.92 12.84 -9.71
N GLU A 162 14.77 11.59 -9.27
CA GLU A 162 15.45 11.02 -8.10
C GLU A 162 17.00 11.07 -8.15
N SER A 163 17.60 11.16 -9.35
CA SER A 163 19.05 11.32 -9.51
C SER A 163 19.52 12.77 -9.49
N SER A 164 18.62 13.73 -9.71
CA SER A 164 18.93 15.16 -9.88
C SER A 164 18.45 16.05 -8.73
N VAL A 165 17.49 15.58 -7.94
CA VAL A 165 16.95 16.32 -6.81
C VAL A 165 17.51 15.77 -5.49
N PRO A 166 17.85 16.63 -4.52
CA PRO A 166 18.17 16.17 -3.18
C PRO A 166 17.01 15.37 -2.58
N VAL A 167 17.31 14.40 -1.74
CA VAL A 167 16.28 13.68 -1.00
C VAL A 167 15.57 14.65 -0.05
N PRO A 168 14.22 14.73 -0.07
CA PRO A 168 13.48 15.59 0.84
C PRO A 168 13.87 15.35 2.30
N SER A 169 13.94 16.42 3.07
CA SER A 169 14.45 16.34 4.45
C SER A 169 13.50 15.52 5.33
N GLY A 170 14.03 14.49 6.00
CA GLY A 170 13.29 13.61 6.89
C GLY A 170 12.83 12.27 6.30
N LEU A 171 13.15 11.98 5.03
CA LEU A 171 12.92 10.67 4.37
C LEU A 171 14.04 9.65 4.57
#